data_AF-A0A2D6G710-F1
#
_entry.id   AF-A0A2D6G710-F1
#
_cell.length_a   1.000
_cell.length_b   1.000
_cell.length_c   1.000
_cell.angle_alpha   90.00
_cell.angle_beta   90.00
_cell.angle_gamma   90.00
#
_symmetry.space_group_name_H-M   'P 1'
#
loop_
_entity.id
_entity.type
_entity.pdbx_description
1 polymer ?
#
loop_
_entity_poly.entity_id
_entity_poly.type
_entity_poly.pdbx_seq_one_letter_code
_entity_poly.pdbx_strand_id
1 'polypeptide(L)'
;MIRKELMMSFLLSMFLVSGCQNNTSNCVPAGCSSQVCVAESDAEGYVTTCEYKEEYSCLELSNCKFIDEKCQWEQTSEYLECLSEVRG
;
A
#
# COMPACT_ATOMS: atom_id res chain seq x y z
N MET A 1 13.60 -43.84 -17.34
CA MET A 1 14.66 -43.34 -16.43
C MET A 1 14.82 -41.85 -16.71
N ILE A 2 14.01 -41.05 -16.02
CA ILE A 2 13.91 -39.59 -16.22
C ILE A 2 15.27 -39.02 -15.81
N ARG A 3 15.88 -38.13 -16.61
CA ARG A 3 16.88 -37.21 -16.05
C ARG A 3 16.10 -36.22 -15.16
N LYS A 4 15.75 -36.69 -13.96
CA LYS A 4 14.96 -35.99 -12.93
C LYS A 4 15.60 -34.65 -12.57
N GLU A 5 16.92 -34.58 -12.71
CA GLU A 5 17.73 -33.36 -12.56
C GLU A 5 17.26 -32.21 -13.46
N LEU A 6 16.90 -32.46 -14.73
CA LEU A 6 16.61 -31.39 -15.69
C LEU A 6 15.23 -30.73 -15.44
N MET A 7 14.28 -31.50 -14.91
CA MET A 7 12.93 -31.02 -14.58
C MET A 7 12.92 -30.28 -13.23
N MET A 8 13.81 -30.66 -12.31
CA MET A 8 14.00 -29.98 -11.03
C MET A 8 14.76 -28.66 -11.20
N SER A 9 15.69 -28.55 -12.16
CA SER A 9 16.36 -27.28 -12.49
C SER A 9 15.43 -26.23 -13.10
N PHE A 10 14.41 -26.64 -13.87
CA PHE A 10 13.40 -25.73 -14.42
C PHE A 10 12.37 -25.25 -13.40
N LEU A 11 12.03 -26.10 -12.42
CA LEU A 11 11.15 -25.71 -11.31
C LEU A 11 11.89 -24.81 -10.31
N LEU A 12 13.19 -25.03 -10.07
CA LEU A 12 13.99 -24.19 -9.19
C LEU A 12 14.22 -22.77 -9.75
N SER A 13 14.28 -22.61 -11.08
CA SER A 13 14.45 -21.29 -11.71
C SER A 13 13.18 -20.43 -11.67
N MET A 14 11.97 -21.03 -11.63
CA MET A 14 10.71 -20.29 -11.43
C MET A 14 10.57 -19.72 -10.01
N PHE A 15 11.17 -20.35 -9.00
CA PHE A 15 11.13 -19.87 -7.62
C PHE A 15 12.13 -18.74 -7.32
N LEU A 16 13.13 -18.51 -8.18
CA LEU A 16 14.19 -17.52 -7.95
C LEU A 16 14.00 -16.20 -8.72
N VAL A 17 13.02 -16.12 -9.62
CA VAL A 17 12.66 -14.86 -10.31
C VAL A 17 11.44 -14.25 -9.62
N SER A 18 11.60 -13.90 -8.33
CA SER A 18 10.64 -13.08 -7.59
C SER A 18 11.33 -11.80 -7.15
N GLY A 19 11.76 -11.01 -8.15
CA GLY A 19 12.61 -9.87 -7.92
C GLY A 19 12.53 -8.90 -9.08
N CYS A 20 11.32 -8.45 -9.37
CA CYS A 20 10.94 -7.19 -10.04
C CYS A 20 9.40 -7.16 -10.03
N GLN A 21 8.81 -7.04 -8.83
CA GLN A 21 7.39 -6.71 -8.71
C GLN A 21 7.22 -5.37 -9.43
N ASN A 22 6.47 -5.37 -10.54
CA ASN A 22 6.22 -4.16 -11.29
C ASN A 22 5.63 -3.13 -10.31
N ASN A 23 6.32 -2.01 -10.12
CA ASN A 23 5.99 -0.97 -9.15
C ASN A 23 4.81 -0.12 -9.66
N THR A 24 3.74 -0.83 -10.01
CA THR A 24 2.47 -0.32 -10.50
C THR A 24 1.36 -0.78 -9.57
N SER A 25 1.69 -1.09 -8.31
CA SER A 25 0.67 -1.28 -7.27
C SER A 25 -0.09 0.03 -7.15
N ASN A 26 -1.32 0.06 -7.67
CA ASN A 26 -2.23 1.15 -7.42
C ASN A 26 -2.43 1.23 -5.89
N CYS A 27 -2.23 2.42 -5.33
CA CYS A 27 -2.53 2.67 -3.93
C CYS A 27 -3.93 3.28 -3.85
N VAL A 28 -4.72 2.83 -2.88
CA VAL A 28 -6.09 3.29 -2.68
C VAL A 28 -6.36 3.59 -1.21
N PRO A 29 -7.20 4.59 -0.91
CA PRO A 29 -7.75 4.76 0.43
C PRO A 29 -8.63 3.55 0.81
N ALA A 30 -8.49 3.09 2.05
CA ALA A 30 -9.23 1.98 2.64
C ALA A 30 -9.52 2.24 4.13
N GLY A 31 -10.21 1.31 4.78
CA GLY A 31 -10.72 1.46 6.14
C GLY A 31 -12.07 2.19 6.19
N CYS A 32 -12.79 2.06 7.31
CA CYS A 32 -14.16 2.56 7.44
C CYS A 32 -14.30 4.08 7.25
N SER A 33 -13.26 4.84 7.61
CA SER A 33 -13.20 6.31 7.48
C SER A 33 -12.25 6.75 6.37
N SER A 34 -11.92 5.85 5.42
CA SER A 34 -10.91 6.07 4.38
C SER A 34 -9.54 6.50 4.91
N GLN A 35 -9.20 6.08 6.14
CA GLN A 35 -8.05 6.59 6.88
C GLN A 35 -6.72 5.89 6.53
N VAL A 36 -6.77 4.79 5.78
CA VAL A 36 -5.62 3.94 5.51
C VAL A 36 -5.25 4.00 4.04
N CYS A 37 -3.98 4.22 3.71
CA CYS A 37 -3.48 4.11 2.34
C CYS A 37 -2.79 2.76 2.16
N VAL A 38 -3.31 1.91 1.27
CA VAL A 38 -2.83 0.54 1.04
C VAL A 38 -2.76 0.21 -0.44
N ALA A 39 -2.10 -0.91 -0.76
CA ALA A 39 -2.18 -1.46 -2.11
C ALA A 39 -3.62 -1.89 -2.41
N GLU A 40 -4.06 -1.69 -3.65
CA GLU A 40 -5.40 -2.07 -4.12
C GLU A 40 -5.72 -3.55 -3.84
N SER A 41 -4.72 -4.43 -3.97
CA SER A 41 -4.86 -5.87 -3.65
C SER A 41 -5.23 -6.16 -2.20
N ASP A 42 -4.92 -5.24 -1.29
CA ASP A 42 -5.07 -5.43 0.15
C ASP A 42 -6.30 -4.71 0.70
N ALA A 43 -6.92 -3.83 -0.11
CA ALA A 43 -8.01 -2.96 0.31
C ALA A 43 -9.26 -3.74 0.80
N GLU A 44 -9.64 -4.81 0.10
CA GLU A 44 -10.82 -5.62 0.45
C GLU A 44 -10.67 -6.34 1.81
N GLY A 45 -9.43 -6.65 2.21
CA GLY A 45 -9.14 -7.32 3.48
C GLY A 45 -8.93 -6.37 4.65
N TYR A 46 -8.89 -5.06 4.40
CA TYR A 46 -8.49 -4.07 5.41
C TYR A 46 -9.68 -3.64 6.29
N VAL A 47 -9.88 -4.37 7.39
CA VAL A 47 -10.94 -4.07 8.37
C VAL A 47 -10.38 -3.20 9.50
N THR A 48 -10.94 -2.01 9.66
CA THR A 48 -10.66 -1.10 10.79
C THR A 48 -11.92 -0.88 11.64
N THR A 49 -11.75 -0.36 12.86
CA THR A 49 -12.90 0.18 13.60
C THR A 49 -13.46 1.41 12.87
N CYS A 50 -14.77 1.61 12.95
CA CYS A 50 -15.46 2.79 12.40
C CYS A 50 -15.35 4.00 13.34
N GLU A 51 -14.13 4.31 13.73
CA GLU A 51 -13.81 5.51 14.49
C GLU A 51 -13.48 6.65 13.53
N TYR A 52 -13.98 7.84 13.83
CA TYR A 52 -13.64 9.05 13.12
C TYR A 52 -12.85 9.98 14.02
N LYS A 53 -11.72 10.47 13.52
CA LYS A 53 -10.90 11.50 14.15
C LYS A 53 -10.87 12.72 13.24
N GLU A 54 -10.83 13.91 13.83
CA GLU A 54 -10.81 15.17 13.07
C GLU A 54 -9.64 15.22 12.09
N GLU A 55 -8.47 14.69 12.45
CA GLU A 55 -7.30 14.60 11.56
C GLU A 55 -7.54 13.81 10.26
N TYR A 56 -8.57 12.97 10.19
CA TYR A 56 -8.91 12.23 8.98
C TYR A 56 -9.53 13.14 7.90
N SER A 57 -10.11 14.29 8.26
CA SER A 57 -10.57 15.27 7.27
C SER A 57 -9.42 15.85 6.45
N CYS A 58 -8.22 15.92 7.04
CA CYS A 58 -7.03 16.42 6.35
C CYS A 58 -6.57 15.50 5.20
N LEU A 59 -6.97 14.22 5.18
CA LEU A 59 -6.54 13.26 4.16
C LEU A 59 -7.03 13.62 2.75
N GLU A 60 -8.12 14.39 2.64
CA GLU A 60 -8.61 14.94 1.36
C GLU A 60 -7.61 15.91 0.70
N LEU A 61 -6.68 16.46 1.49
CA LEU A 61 -5.61 17.36 1.04
C LEU A 61 -4.32 16.59 0.68
N SER A 62 -4.33 15.27 0.82
CA SER A 62 -3.21 14.37 0.54
C SER A 62 -3.54 13.42 -0.62
N ASN A 63 -2.52 12.75 -1.16
CA ASN A 63 -2.68 11.71 -2.16
C ASN A 63 -2.19 10.37 -1.60
N CYS A 64 -2.99 9.32 -1.71
CA CYS A 64 -2.56 7.95 -1.42
C CYS A 64 -1.77 7.41 -2.61
N LYS A 65 -0.46 7.25 -2.46
CA LYS A 65 0.44 6.85 -3.55
C LYS A 65 1.61 6.00 -3.07
N PHE A 66 2.34 5.41 -4.02
CA PHE A 66 3.52 4.60 -3.72
C PHE A 66 4.74 5.51 -3.47
N ILE A 67 5.26 5.50 -2.25
CA ILE A 67 6.40 6.31 -1.79
C ILE A 67 7.32 5.38 -0.99
N ASP A 68 8.63 5.46 -1.19
CA ASP A 68 9.63 4.71 -0.40
C ASP A 68 9.29 3.21 -0.22
N GLU A 69 8.97 2.54 -1.32
CA GLU A 69 8.68 1.09 -1.38
C GLU A 69 7.34 0.65 -0.73
N LYS A 70 6.41 1.57 -0.45
CA LYS A 70 5.09 1.26 0.12
C LYS A 70 4.01 2.28 -0.24
N CYS A 71 2.74 1.89 -0.10
CA CYS A 71 1.63 2.84 -0.18
C CYS A 71 1.59 3.73 1.07
N GLN A 72 1.60 5.05 0.85
CA GLN A 72 1.60 6.06 1.91
C GLN A 72 0.81 7.30 1.48
N TRP A 73 0.33 8.03 2.49
CA TRP A 73 -0.20 9.37 2.30
C TRP A 73 0.93 10.36 2.00
N GLU A 74 0.82 11.08 0.89
CA GLU A 74 1.72 12.15 0.52
C GLU A 74 1.72 13.26 1.57
N GLN A 75 2.91 13.72 1.96
CA GLN A 75 3.07 14.83 2.89
C GLN A 75 3.03 16.18 2.14
N THR A 76 1.86 16.53 1.58
CA THR A 76 1.63 17.84 0.95
C THR A 76 1.65 18.96 2.00
N SER A 77 1.93 20.19 1.57
CA SER A 77 1.94 21.34 2.48
C SER A 77 0.58 21.55 3.14
N GLU A 78 -0.50 21.43 2.36
CA GLU A 78 -1.88 21.61 2.79
C GLU A 78 -2.31 20.55 3.81
N TYR A 79 -1.91 19.29 3.59
CA TYR A 79 -2.16 18.20 4.53
C TYR A 79 -1.43 18.43 5.87
N LEU A 80 -0.15 18.82 5.81
CA LEU A 80 0.67 19.07 7.00
C LEU A 80 0.17 20.27 7.82
N GLU A 81 -0.26 21.33 7.15
CA GLU A 81 -0.85 22.51 7.79
C GLU A 81 -2.15 22.16 8.51
N CYS A 82 -3.08 21.47 7.84
CA CYS A 82 -4.32 20.99 8.44
C CYS A 82 -4.06 20.10 9.66
N LEU A 83 -3.10 19.16 9.57
CA LEU A 83 -2.73 18.31 10.70
C LEU A 83 -2.19 19.10 11.89
N SER A 84 -1.48 20.20 11.65
CA SER A 84 -0.98 21.07 12.72
C SER A 84 -2.11 21.84 13.41
N GLU A 85 -3.13 22.25 12.66
CA GLU A 85 -4.29 22.98 13.20
C GLU A 85 -5.19 22.08 14.06
N VAL A 86 -5.46 20.85 13.61
CA VAL A 86 -6.37 19.92 14.33
C VAL A 86 -5.71 19.20 15.52
N ARG A 87 -4.38 19.23 15.62
CA ARG A 87 -3.62 18.58 16.72
C ARG A 87 -3.02 19.57 17.73
N GLY A 88 -2.92 20.85 17.39
CA GLY A 88 -2.34 21.92 18.21
C GLY A 88 -3.34 22.51 19.19
#